data_AF-H1S6W5-F1
#
_entry.id   AF-H1S6W5-F1
#
_cell.length_a   1.000
_cell.length_b   1.000
_cell.length_c   1.000
_cell.angle_alpha   90.00
_cell.angle_beta   90.00
_cell.angle_gamma   90.00
#
_symmetry.space_group_name_H-M   'P 1'
#
loop_
_entity.id
_entity.type
_entity.pdbx_description
1 polymer ?
#
loop_
_entity_poly.entity_id
_entity_poly.type
_entity_poly.pdbx_seq_one_letter_code
_entity_poly.pdbx_strand_id
1 'polypeptide(L)'
;MARNLTPEEIDAFKARLCAVAERRFAEGGVASMSMRQLAEELGCSPMTPYRYFQDKEDILAAVRAAAFDRFAAALEAAGASVAEPRERARAVGDAYLAFAFAEPNAYRLMFDMTQPDDDRYPELERAGSRARRTMSAHLETMAERGLIHGDPQVLSYVIWASIHGLVMLHLAGKLPGGEALRIIHAEMLRLLASGMRAPMPDASHEGGHEDGHKPSNGPAPPATPKSTRQQAKRGSQ
;
A
#
# COMPACT_ATOMS: atom_id res chain seq x y z
N MET A 1 33.59 -23.73 -7.62
CA MET A 1 32.28 -23.57 -8.28
C MET A 1 31.32 -22.96 -7.27
N ALA A 2 30.49 -22.00 -7.66
CA ALA A 2 29.46 -21.47 -6.77
C ALA A 2 28.45 -22.59 -6.49
N ARG A 3 28.18 -22.87 -5.21
CA ARG A 3 27.14 -23.80 -4.78
C ARG A 3 25.80 -23.34 -5.36
N ASN A 4 25.11 -24.22 -6.07
CA ASN A 4 23.73 -23.99 -6.47
C ASN A 4 22.86 -24.11 -5.22
N LEU A 5 22.16 -23.03 -4.87
CA LEU A 5 21.23 -23.02 -3.75
C LEU A 5 19.96 -23.81 -4.12
N THR A 6 19.38 -24.51 -3.15
CA THR A 6 18.03 -25.07 -3.30
C THR A 6 16.99 -23.94 -3.40
N PRO A 7 15.78 -24.18 -3.92
CA PRO A 7 14.71 -23.19 -3.90
C PRO A 7 14.47 -22.59 -2.51
N GLU A 8 14.46 -23.43 -1.47
CA GLU A 8 14.31 -23.01 -0.06
C GLU A 8 15.46 -22.10 0.40
N GLU A 9 16.70 -22.40 0.00
CA GLU A 9 17.87 -21.57 0.32
C GLU A 9 17.84 -20.22 -0.42
N ILE A 10 17.30 -20.20 -1.63
CA ILE A 10 17.08 -18.97 -2.40
C ILE A 10 16.03 -18.10 -1.70
N ASP A 11 14.91 -18.68 -1.30
CA ASP A 11 13.84 -17.96 -0.62
C ASP A 11 14.31 -17.44 0.75
N ALA A 12 15.05 -18.25 1.50
CA ALA A 12 15.67 -17.82 2.75
C ALA A 12 16.69 -16.68 2.53
N PHE A 13 17.45 -16.71 1.44
CA PHE A 13 18.36 -15.61 1.09
C PHE A 13 17.59 -14.34 0.74
N LYS A 14 16.55 -14.44 -0.11
CA LYS A 14 15.70 -13.31 -0.48
C LYS A 14 15.03 -12.68 0.75
N ALA A 15 14.49 -13.51 1.65
CA ALA A 15 13.88 -13.03 2.89
C ALA A 15 14.88 -12.27 3.79
N ARG A 16 16.10 -12.80 3.96
CA ARG A 16 17.17 -12.09 4.71
C ARG A 16 17.55 -10.77 4.04
N LEU A 17 17.68 -10.77 2.71
CA LEU A 17 17.99 -9.56 1.95
C LEU A 17 16.87 -8.53 2.11
N CYS A 18 15.61 -8.93 2.04
CA CYS A 18 14.49 -8.03 2.23
C CYS A 18 14.47 -7.43 3.66
N ALA A 19 14.77 -8.23 4.69
CA ALA A 19 14.85 -7.74 6.06
C ALA A 19 15.98 -6.71 6.26
N VAL A 20 17.14 -6.92 5.61
CA VAL A 20 18.24 -5.93 5.61
C VAL A 20 17.82 -4.66 4.88
N ALA A 21 17.19 -4.80 3.71
CA ALA A 21 16.68 -3.69 2.92
C ALA A 21 15.64 -2.84 3.66
N GLU A 22 14.70 -3.45 4.37
CA GLU A 22 13.69 -2.75 5.19
C GLU A 22 14.34 -1.93 6.32
N ARG A 23 15.32 -2.51 7.03
CA ARG A 23 16.09 -1.78 8.07
C ARG A 23 16.85 -0.60 7.46
N ARG A 24 17.54 -0.80 6.34
CA ARG A 24 18.28 0.28 5.66
C ARG A 24 17.35 1.42 5.26
N PHE A 25 16.19 1.09 4.70
CA PHE A 25 15.17 2.07 4.34
C PHE A 25 14.76 2.93 5.54
N ALA A 26 14.62 2.32 6.72
CA ALA A 26 14.32 3.05 7.95
C ALA A 26 15.41 4.07 8.32
N GLU A 27 16.68 3.73 8.10
CA GLU A 27 17.83 4.54 8.50
C GLU A 27 18.10 5.72 7.54
N GLY A 28 17.86 5.52 6.23
CA GLY A 28 18.26 6.51 5.22
C GLY A 28 17.43 6.53 3.93
N GLY A 29 16.23 5.96 3.97
CA GLY A 29 15.31 5.90 2.84
C GLY A 29 15.87 5.12 1.64
N VAL A 30 15.37 5.42 0.44
CA VAL A 30 15.81 4.74 -0.80
C VAL A 30 17.29 4.96 -1.11
N ALA A 31 17.88 6.07 -0.64
CA ALA A 31 19.29 6.40 -0.89
C ALA A 31 20.26 5.48 -0.13
N SER A 32 19.84 4.88 1.00
CA SER A 32 20.67 3.94 1.76
C SER A 32 20.64 2.51 1.21
N MET A 33 19.85 2.26 0.15
CA MET A 33 19.65 0.94 -0.43
C MET A 33 20.39 0.80 -1.76
N SER A 34 21.64 0.33 -1.73
CA SER A 34 22.33 -0.12 -2.95
C SER A 34 22.64 -1.61 -2.90
N MET A 35 22.72 -2.25 -4.06
CA MET A 35 23.07 -3.68 -4.19
C MET A 35 24.35 -4.04 -3.43
N ARG A 36 25.37 -3.17 -3.54
CA ARG A 36 26.65 -3.34 -2.88
C ARG A 36 26.52 -3.25 -1.36
N GLN A 37 25.82 -2.24 -0.85
CA GLN A 37 25.57 -2.05 0.57
C GLN A 37 24.82 -3.24 1.18
N LEU A 38 23.78 -3.73 0.50
CA LEU A 38 23.02 -4.90 0.94
C LEU A 38 23.90 -6.16 0.95
N ALA A 39 24.74 -6.35 -0.08
CA ALA A 39 25.67 -7.48 -0.13
C ALA A 39 26.71 -7.44 1.00
N GLU A 40 27.29 -6.27 1.26
CA GLU A 40 28.28 -6.04 2.33
C GLU A 40 27.70 -6.42 3.70
N GLU A 41 26.46 -6.01 4.00
CA GLU A 41 25.82 -6.31 5.28
C GLU A 41 25.34 -7.77 5.40
N LEU A 42 24.99 -8.40 4.28
CA LEU A 42 24.71 -9.83 4.23
C LEU A 42 25.97 -10.70 4.28
N GLY A 43 27.17 -10.09 4.29
CA GLY A 43 28.45 -10.79 4.29
C GLY A 43 28.68 -11.60 3.01
N CYS A 44 28.09 -11.19 1.88
CA CYS A 44 28.20 -11.90 0.62
C CYS A 44 28.86 -11.05 -0.47
N SER A 45 29.24 -11.68 -1.59
CA SER A 45 29.89 -10.96 -2.68
C SER A 45 28.93 -9.92 -3.30
N PRO A 46 29.42 -8.77 -3.80
CA PRO A 46 28.58 -7.77 -4.46
C PRO A 46 27.74 -8.31 -5.63
N MET A 47 28.15 -9.43 -6.24
CA MET A 47 27.44 -10.09 -7.33
C MET A 47 26.34 -11.05 -6.86
N THR A 48 26.28 -11.39 -5.57
CA THR A 48 25.30 -12.37 -5.06
C THR A 48 23.86 -11.87 -5.19
N PRO A 49 23.50 -10.61 -4.80
CA PRO A 49 22.14 -10.11 -4.99
C PRO A 49 21.68 -10.10 -6.46
N TYR A 50 22.59 -9.78 -7.39
CA TYR A 50 22.31 -9.77 -8.83
C TYR A 50 21.90 -11.12 -9.42
N ARG A 51 22.11 -12.23 -8.68
CA ARG A 51 21.62 -13.55 -9.09
C ARG A 51 20.11 -13.72 -8.90
N TYR A 52 19.50 -12.88 -8.05
CA TYR A 52 18.11 -13.03 -7.63
C TYR A 52 17.26 -11.78 -7.91
N PHE A 53 17.90 -10.63 -8.10
CA PHE A 53 17.27 -9.34 -8.38
C PHE A 53 18.01 -8.65 -9.53
N GLN A 54 17.28 -8.10 -10.51
CA GLN A 54 17.92 -7.43 -11.64
C GLN A 54 18.52 -6.09 -11.23
N ASP A 55 17.81 -5.36 -10.36
CA ASP A 55 18.20 -4.04 -9.89
C ASP A 55 17.66 -3.75 -8.48
N LYS A 56 17.85 -2.51 -8.04
CA LYS A 56 17.36 -2.01 -6.75
C LYS A 56 15.82 -1.97 -6.68
N GLU A 57 15.15 -1.68 -7.78
CA GLU A 57 13.69 -1.58 -7.82
C GLU A 57 13.05 -2.95 -7.64
N ASP A 58 13.66 -4.02 -8.17
CA ASP A 58 13.24 -5.40 -7.91
C ASP A 58 13.32 -5.77 -6.42
N ILE A 59 14.36 -5.31 -5.71
CA ILE A 59 14.47 -5.50 -4.26
C ILE A 59 13.38 -4.72 -3.54
N LEU A 60 13.19 -3.45 -3.89
CA LEU A 60 12.15 -2.61 -3.29
C LEU A 60 10.77 -3.23 -3.49
N ALA A 61 10.44 -3.70 -4.69
CA ALA A 61 9.20 -4.40 -4.96
C ALA A 61 9.03 -5.66 -4.11
N ALA A 62 10.08 -6.47 -3.94
CA ALA A 62 10.04 -7.67 -3.11
C ALA A 62 9.87 -7.36 -1.61
N VAL A 63 10.55 -6.32 -1.10
CA VAL A 63 10.39 -5.88 0.29
C VAL A 63 8.98 -5.36 0.53
N ARG A 64 8.44 -4.58 -0.42
CA ARG A 64 7.08 -4.05 -0.36
C ARG A 64 6.04 -5.16 -0.41
N ALA A 65 6.22 -6.15 -1.27
CA ALA A 65 5.35 -7.32 -1.33
C ALA A 65 5.31 -8.07 0.00
N ALA A 66 6.49 -8.30 0.61
CA ALA A 66 6.58 -8.94 1.93
C ALA A 66 5.91 -8.11 3.04
N ALA A 67 6.04 -6.78 3.02
CA ALA A 67 5.36 -5.90 3.95
C ALA A 67 3.83 -5.94 3.77
N PHE A 68 3.34 -5.89 2.52
CA PHE A 68 1.91 -6.01 2.22
C PHE A 68 1.34 -7.38 2.62
N ASP A 69 2.11 -8.46 2.46
CA ASP A 69 1.65 -9.79 2.88
C ASP A 69 1.49 -9.89 4.40
N ARG A 70 2.43 -9.33 5.18
CA ARG A 70 2.29 -9.23 6.65
C ARG A 70 1.12 -8.35 7.04
N PHE A 71 0.98 -7.20 6.39
CA PHE A 71 -0.11 -6.26 6.62
C PHE A 71 -1.47 -6.91 6.36
N ALA A 72 -1.67 -7.51 5.18
CA ALA A 72 -2.89 -8.21 4.84
C ALA A 72 -3.19 -9.37 5.80
N ALA A 73 -2.18 -10.12 6.25
CA ALA A 73 -2.37 -11.18 7.25
C ALA A 73 -2.86 -10.63 8.59
N ALA A 74 -2.34 -9.49 9.05
CA ALA A 74 -2.82 -8.84 10.27
C ALA A 74 -4.28 -8.38 10.14
N LEU A 75 -4.66 -7.78 9.00
CA LEU A 75 -6.03 -7.36 8.75
C LEU A 75 -7.00 -8.55 8.68
N GLU A 76 -6.61 -9.63 7.99
CA GLU A 76 -7.42 -10.84 7.86
C GLU A 76 -7.63 -11.51 9.21
N ALA A 77 -6.58 -11.64 10.02
CA ALA A 77 -6.65 -12.23 11.35
C ALA A 77 -7.63 -11.46 12.26
N ALA A 78 -7.63 -10.12 12.18
CA ALA A 78 -8.54 -9.29 12.96
C ALA A 78 -10.01 -9.43 12.53
N GLY A 79 -10.27 -9.68 11.24
CA GLY A 79 -11.63 -9.84 10.69
C GLY A 79 -12.19 -11.26 10.72
N ALA A 80 -11.33 -12.29 10.87
CA ALA A 80 -11.68 -13.69 10.60
C ALA A 80 -12.84 -14.24 11.45
N SER A 81 -12.92 -13.86 12.73
CA SER A 81 -13.94 -14.35 13.67
C SER A 81 -15.12 -13.41 13.88
N VAL A 82 -15.14 -12.26 13.22
CA VAL A 82 -16.14 -11.21 13.43
C VAL A 82 -17.25 -11.35 12.39
N ALA A 83 -18.44 -11.80 12.79
CA ALA A 83 -19.55 -12.05 11.87
C ALA A 83 -20.23 -10.76 11.38
N GLU A 84 -20.41 -9.79 12.28
CA GLU A 84 -21.12 -8.54 11.97
C GLU A 84 -20.25 -7.59 11.13
N PRO A 85 -20.69 -7.16 9.93
CA PRO A 85 -19.88 -6.37 9.02
C PRO A 85 -19.35 -5.06 9.61
N ARG A 86 -20.16 -4.38 10.45
CA ARG A 86 -19.76 -3.14 11.14
C ARG A 86 -18.65 -3.39 12.15
N GLU A 87 -18.75 -4.48 12.91
CA GLU A 87 -17.73 -4.86 13.87
C GLU A 87 -16.46 -5.31 13.16
N ARG A 88 -16.59 -6.03 12.03
CA ARG A 88 -15.47 -6.44 11.20
C ARG A 88 -14.74 -5.22 10.63
N ALA A 89 -15.47 -4.22 10.14
CA ALA A 89 -14.91 -2.96 9.66
C ALA A 89 -14.05 -2.28 10.74
N ARG A 90 -14.57 -2.20 11.97
CA ARG A 90 -13.85 -1.66 13.12
C ARG A 90 -12.61 -2.48 13.46
N ALA A 91 -12.72 -3.81 13.53
CA ALA A 91 -11.59 -4.68 13.84
C ALA A 91 -10.46 -4.56 12.80
N VAL A 92 -10.80 -4.50 11.52
CA VAL A 92 -9.85 -4.28 10.42
C VAL A 92 -9.20 -2.89 10.52
N GLY A 93 -9.98 -1.84 10.82
CA GLY A 93 -9.45 -0.49 11.02
C GLY A 93 -8.50 -0.38 12.23
N ASP A 94 -8.83 -1.04 13.34
CA ASP A 94 -7.96 -1.09 14.52
C ASP A 94 -6.66 -1.87 14.23
N ALA A 95 -6.74 -2.98 13.49
CA ALA A 95 -5.58 -3.75 13.05
C ALA A 95 -4.68 -2.96 12.08
N TYR A 96 -5.27 -2.12 11.22
CA TYR A 96 -4.54 -1.21 10.34
C TYR A 96 -3.60 -0.31 11.15
N LEU A 97 -4.15 0.37 12.17
CA LEU A 97 -3.37 1.26 13.03
C LEU A 97 -2.33 0.48 13.84
N ALA A 98 -2.71 -0.66 14.40
CA ALA A 98 -1.81 -1.50 15.18
C ALA A 98 -0.58 -1.91 14.35
N PHE A 99 -0.79 -2.34 13.10
CA PHE A 99 0.30 -2.66 12.19
C PHE A 99 1.17 -1.43 11.89
N ALA A 100 0.56 -0.30 11.55
CA ALA A 100 1.30 0.92 11.21
C ALA A 100 2.23 1.40 12.33
N PHE A 101 1.84 1.20 13.60
CA PHE A 101 2.64 1.62 14.75
C PHE A 101 3.62 0.55 15.23
N ALA A 102 3.31 -0.74 15.00
CA ALA A 102 4.23 -1.83 15.29
C ALA A 102 5.36 -1.94 14.25
N GLU A 103 5.05 -1.68 12.98
CA GLU A 103 5.97 -1.76 11.85
C GLU A 103 6.01 -0.44 11.03
N PRO A 104 6.39 0.71 11.62
CA PRO A 104 6.34 2.01 10.94
C PRO A 104 7.24 2.06 9.69
N ASN A 105 8.34 1.32 9.67
CA ASN A 105 9.25 1.27 8.53
C ASN A 105 8.64 0.49 7.36
N ALA A 106 8.04 -0.68 7.63
CA ALA A 106 7.29 -1.44 6.64
C ALA A 106 6.13 -0.62 6.08
N TYR A 107 5.41 0.09 6.96
CA TYR A 107 4.29 0.94 6.58
C TYR A 107 4.72 2.06 5.62
N ARG A 108 5.79 2.78 5.96
CA ARG A 108 6.35 3.81 5.08
C ARG A 108 6.85 3.24 3.76
N LEU A 109 7.48 2.07 3.77
CA LEU A 109 7.95 1.42 2.56
C LEU A 109 6.78 0.99 1.63
N MET A 110 5.64 0.61 2.19
CA MET A 110 4.42 0.33 1.42
C MET A 110 3.85 1.61 0.77
N PHE A 111 3.77 2.72 1.51
CA PHE A 111 2.93 3.87 1.14
C PHE A 111 3.65 5.20 0.82
N ASP A 112 4.91 5.42 1.24
CA ASP A 112 5.69 6.64 0.91
C ASP A 112 6.27 6.59 -0.52
N MET A 113 6.26 5.41 -1.15
CA MET A 113 6.85 5.19 -2.46
C MET A 113 5.83 5.39 -3.59
N THR A 114 6.29 5.96 -4.71
CA THR A 114 5.51 5.96 -5.96
C THR A 114 5.22 4.53 -6.39
N GLN A 115 3.98 4.28 -6.84
CA GLN A 115 3.64 2.96 -7.34
C GLN A 115 4.33 2.69 -8.67
N PRO A 116 5.08 1.58 -8.81
CA PRO A 116 5.63 1.16 -10.08
C PRO A 116 4.51 0.72 -11.02
N ASP A 117 4.86 0.50 -12.28
CA ASP A 117 3.98 -0.17 -13.23
C ASP A 117 3.66 -1.59 -12.72
N ASP A 118 2.38 -1.86 -12.45
CA ASP A 118 1.91 -3.08 -11.78
C ASP A 118 2.30 -4.35 -12.56
N ASP A 119 2.41 -4.25 -13.90
CA ASP A 119 2.77 -5.36 -14.79
C ASP A 119 4.22 -5.85 -14.59
N ARG A 120 5.11 -5.00 -14.05
CA ARG A 120 6.51 -5.40 -13.79
C ARG A 120 6.62 -6.27 -12.53
N TYR A 121 5.71 -6.11 -11.57
CA TYR A 121 5.84 -6.69 -10.23
C TYR A 121 4.56 -7.40 -9.78
N PRO A 122 4.22 -8.56 -10.39
CA PRO A 122 2.96 -9.26 -10.11
C PRO A 122 2.78 -9.67 -8.65
N GLU A 123 3.86 -10.01 -7.93
CA GLU A 123 3.78 -10.35 -6.50
C GLU A 123 3.45 -9.14 -5.62
N LEU A 124 3.97 -7.96 -5.98
CA LEU A 124 3.64 -6.72 -5.28
C LEU A 124 2.17 -6.38 -5.51
N GLU A 125 1.70 -6.47 -6.75
CA GLU A 125 0.28 -6.24 -7.04
C GLU A 125 -0.61 -7.26 -6.34
N ARG A 126 -0.26 -8.55 -6.35
CA ARG A 126 -0.99 -9.60 -5.63
C ARG A 126 -1.12 -9.29 -4.14
N ALA A 127 -0.02 -8.91 -3.48
CA ALA A 127 0.00 -8.59 -2.05
C ALA A 127 -0.79 -7.31 -1.74
N GLY A 128 -0.61 -6.25 -2.53
CA GLY A 128 -1.37 -5.00 -2.40
C GLY A 128 -2.87 -5.19 -2.61
N SER A 129 -3.25 -5.92 -3.67
CA SER A 129 -4.63 -6.31 -3.96
C SER A 129 -5.25 -7.13 -2.82
N ARG A 130 -4.49 -8.05 -2.21
CA ARG A 130 -4.95 -8.81 -1.04
C ARG A 130 -5.29 -7.89 0.14
N ALA A 131 -4.39 -6.96 0.48
CA ALA A 131 -4.64 -5.97 1.53
C ALA A 131 -5.88 -5.11 1.21
N ARG A 132 -6.00 -4.59 -0.02
CA ARG A 132 -7.14 -3.78 -0.46
C ARG A 132 -8.46 -4.52 -0.32
N ARG A 133 -8.55 -5.78 -0.77
CA ARG A 133 -9.76 -6.59 -0.64
C ARG A 133 -10.17 -6.79 0.82
N THR A 134 -9.22 -7.06 1.71
CA THR A 134 -9.52 -7.23 3.15
C THR A 134 -10.07 -5.94 3.76
N MET A 135 -9.60 -4.77 3.30
CA MET A 135 -10.09 -3.46 3.74
C MET A 135 -11.46 -3.08 3.16
N SER A 136 -11.90 -3.63 2.02
CA SER A 136 -13.13 -3.20 1.36
C SER A 136 -14.28 -4.21 1.42
N ALA A 137 -14.02 -5.51 1.53
CA ALA A 137 -15.06 -6.55 1.38
C ALA A 137 -16.24 -6.40 2.36
N HIS A 138 -16.00 -5.89 3.57
CA HIS A 138 -17.08 -5.68 4.55
C HIS A 138 -18.03 -4.53 4.16
N LEU A 139 -17.56 -3.56 3.37
CA LEU A 139 -18.40 -2.46 2.86
C LEU A 139 -19.37 -2.94 1.80
N GLU A 140 -18.97 -3.87 0.94
CA GLU A 140 -19.86 -4.52 -0.03
C GLU A 140 -21.01 -5.23 0.69
N THR A 141 -20.69 -6.05 1.70
CA THR A 141 -21.71 -6.69 2.54
C THR A 141 -22.61 -5.68 3.26
N MET A 142 -22.07 -4.54 3.71
CA MET A 142 -22.86 -3.49 4.34
C MET A 142 -23.81 -2.81 3.34
N ALA A 143 -23.37 -2.58 2.10
CA ALA A 143 -24.20 -2.00 1.05
C ALA A 143 -25.35 -2.95 0.64
N GLU A 144 -25.05 -4.24 0.44
CA GLU A 144 -26.05 -5.27 0.14
C GLU A 144 -27.14 -5.39 1.21
N ARG A 145 -26.76 -5.20 2.48
CA ARG A 145 -27.69 -5.20 3.63
C ARG A 145 -28.40 -3.87 3.87
N GLY A 146 -28.18 -2.85 3.02
CA GLY A 146 -28.74 -1.50 3.20
C GLY A 146 -28.25 -0.79 4.46
N LEU A 147 -27.08 -1.16 4.98
CA LEU A 147 -26.49 -0.57 6.19
C LEU A 147 -25.72 0.73 5.92
N ILE A 148 -25.36 0.96 4.65
CA ILE A 148 -24.68 2.15 4.15
C ILE A 148 -25.28 2.58 2.81
N HIS A 149 -25.11 3.85 2.47
CA HIS A 149 -25.49 4.46 1.20
C HIS A 149 -24.24 4.96 0.47
N GLY A 150 -24.25 4.84 -0.87
CA GLY A 150 -23.13 5.20 -1.74
C GLY A 150 -22.40 3.99 -2.31
N ASP A 151 -21.45 4.25 -3.21
CA ASP A 151 -20.63 3.21 -3.83
C ASP A 151 -19.62 2.65 -2.81
N PRO A 152 -19.66 1.36 -2.46
CA PRO A 152 -18.76 0.76 -1.47
C PRO A 152 -17.27 0.89 -1.86
N GLN A 153 -16.94 0.93 -3.15
CA GLN A 153 -15.57 1.13 -3.61
C GLN A 153 -15.10 2.55 -3.32
N VAL A 154 -15.92 3.56 -3.64
CA VAL A 154 -15.61 4.96 -3.32
C VAL A 154 -15.49 5.16 -1.81
N LEU A 155 -16.41 4.59 -1.03
CA LEU A 155 -16.37 4.63 0.43
C LEU A 155 -15.10 3.98 0.99
N SER A 156 -14.63 2.89 0.40
CA SER A 156 -13.37 2.25 0.79
C SER A 156 -12.17 3.19 0.64
N TYR A 157 -12.11 3.98 -0.44
CA TYR A 157 -11.06 4.98 -0.64
C TYR A 157 -11.14 6.12 0.37
N VAL A 158 -12.35 6.60 0.70
CA VAL A 158 -12.55 7.66 1.71
C VAL A 158 -12.09 7.18 3.09
N ILE A 159 -12.46 5.96 3.48
CA ILE A 159 -12.05 5.36 4.75
C ILE A 159 -10.53 5.17 4.77
N TRP A 160 -9.96 4.61 3.71
CA TRP A 160 -8.52 4.41 3.60
C TRP A 160 -7.76 5.73 3.68
N ALA A 161 -8.15 6.75 2.92
CA ALA A 161 -7.53 8.07 2.96
C ALA A 161 -7.57 8.69 4.37
N SER A 162 -8.67 8.51 5.09
CA SER A 162 -8.84 9.01 6.45
C SER A 162 -7.90 8.32 7.45
N ILE A 163 -7.88 6.98 7.45
CA ILE A 163 -7.00 6.18 8.32
C ILE A 163 -5.54 6.45 7.97
N HIS A 164 -5.20 6.45 6.68
CA HIS A 164 -3.86 6.70 6.19
C HIS A 164 -3.36 8.09 6.60
N GLY A 165 -4.18 9.12 6.45
CA GLY A 165 -3.87 10.47 6.90
C GLY A 165 -3.60 10.54 8.41
N LEU A 166 -4.41 9.86 9.23
CA LEU A 166 -4.20 9.77 10.67
C LEU A 166 -2.86 9.12 11.02
N VAL A 167 -2.52 8.00 10.37
CA VAL A 167 -1.22 7.33 10.56
C VAL A 167 -0.07 8.24 10.16
N MET A 168 -0.11 8.81 8.94
CA MET A 168 1.00 9.61 8.43
C MET A 168 1.22 10.89 9.24
N LEU A 169 0.14 11.55 9.67
CA LEU A 169 0.24 12.71 10.54
C LEU A 169 0.79 12.34 11.93
N HIS A 170 0.44 11.17 12.46
CA HIS A 170 1.01 10.69 13.71
C HIS A 170 2.51 10.37 13.57
N LEU A 171 2.91 9.61 12.54
CA LEU A 171 4.31 9.27 12.27
C LEU A 171 5.17 10.51 12.00
N ALA A 172 4.58 11.58 11.46
CA ALA A 172 5.22 12.88 11.29
C ALA A 172 5.27 13.76 12.56
N GLY A 173 4.80 13.26 13.70
CA GLY A 173 4.74 13.99 14.97
C GLY A 173 3.74 15.16 14.97
N LYS A 174 2.76 15.13 14.05
CA LYS A 174 1.73 16.18 13.90
C LYS A 174 0.43 15.85 14.64
N LEU A 175 0.22 14.60 15.00
CA LEU A 175 -0.86 14.15 15.86
C LEU A 175 -0.31 13.50 17.13
N PRO A 176 -1.03 13.62 18.27
CA PRO A 176 -0.63 12.96 19.50
C PRO A 176 -0.67 11.43 19.33
N GLY A 177 0.08 10.70 20.17
CA GLY A 177 0.05 9.24 20.23
C GLY A 177 -0.83 8.69 21.35
N GLY A 178 -0.74 7.37 21.56
CA GLY A 178 -1.39 6.69 22.69
C GLY A 178 -2.92 6.87 22.69
N GLU A 179 -3.49 7.16 23.86
CA GLU A 179 -4.94 7.25 24.04
C GLU A 179 -5.57 8.39 23.23
N ALA A 180 -4.89 9.53 23.09
CA ALA A 180 -5.41 10.63 22.30
C ALA A 180 -5.61 10.24 20.82
N LEU A 181 -4.68 9.48 20.25
CA LEU A 181 -4.81 8.98 18.88
C LEU A 181 -5.97 7.99 18.73
N ARG A 182 -6.17 7.13 19.74
CA ARG A 182 -7.30 6.19 19.77
C ARG A 182 -8.65 6.90 19.82
N ILE A 183 -8.75 7.99 20.58
CA ILE A 183 -9.97 8.83 20.62
C ILE A 183 -10.22 9.47 19.25
N ILE A 184 -9.19 10.06 18.62
CA ILE A 184 -9.31 10.65 17.28
C ILE A 184 -9.75 9.59 16.26
N HIS A 185 -9.15 8.40 16.29
CA HIS A 185 -9.52 7.30 15.40
C HIS A 185 -10.99 6.87 15.60
N ALA A 186 -11.41 6.69 16.85
CA ALA A 186 -12.77 6.31 17.18
C ALA A 186 -13.79 7.36 16.70
N GLU A 187 -13.47 8.64 16.86
CA GLU A 187 -14.31 9.75 16.43
C GLU A 187 -14.38 9.86 14.90
N MET A 188 -13.24 9.69 14.21
CA MET A 188 -13.20 9.60 12.74
C MET A 188 -14.09 8.46 12.23
N LEU A 189 -13.99 7.25 12.81
CA LEU A 189 -14.85 6.13 12.44
C LEU A 189 -16.33 6.42 12.71
N ARG A 190 -16.64 7.07 13.84
CA ARG A 190 -18.02 7.46 14.19
C ARG A 190 -18.61 8.43 13.17
N LEU A 191 -17.86 9.45 12.78
CA LEU A 191 -18.28 10.45 11.79
C LEU A 191 -18.48 9.82 10.41
N LEU A 192 -17.52 9.02 9.94
CA LEU A 192 -17.63 8.30 8.67
C LEU A 192 -18.83 7.33 8.68
N ALA A 193 -19.00 6.54 9.73
CA ALA A 193 -20.13 5.62 9.86
C ALA A 193 -21.47 6.34 9.92
N SER A 194 -21.53 7.54 10.50
CA SER A 194 -22.74 8.37 10.50
C SER A 194 -23.04 8.90 9.10
N GLY A 195 -22.03 9.41 8.39
CA GLY A 195 -22.19 9.94 7.03
C GLY A 195 -22.65 8.86 6.05
N MET A 196 -22.07 7.66 6.13
CA MET A 196 -22.46 6.52 5.29
C MET A 196 -23.88 6.01 5.56
N ARG A 197 -24.47 6.31 6.72
CA ARG A 197 -25.87 5.91 7.05
C ARG A 197 -26.90 6.93 6.60
N ALA A 198 -26.49 8.16 6.29
CA ALA A 198 -27.39 9.16 5.76
C ALA A 198 -27.63 8.87 4.27
N PRO A 199 -28.87 9.01 3.76
CA PRO A 199 -29.10 9.05 2.33
C PRO A 199 -28.27 10.17 1.72
N MET A 200 -27.69 9.95 0.54
CA MET A 200 -27.07 11.05 -0.21
C MET A 200 -28.12 12.15 -0.40
N PRO A 201 -27.82 13.42 -0.08
CA PRO A 201 -28.72 14.51 -0.43
C PRO A 201 -28.96 14.47 -1.94
N ASP A 202 -30.21 14.63 -2.33
CA ASP A 202 -30.61 14.57 -3.73
C ASP A 202 -29.85 15.64 -4.51
N ALA A 203 -29.02 15.21 -5.47
CA ALA A 203 -28.20 16.11 -6.30
C ALA A 203 -29.06 17.01 -7.21
N SER A 204 -30.39 16.82 -7.21
CA SER A 204 -31.35 17.57 -8.01
C SER A 204 -31.86 18.88 -7.38
N HIS A 205 -31.28 19.34 -6.25
CA HIS A 205 -31.62 20.64 -5.64
C HIS A 205 -30.54 21.73 -5.73
N GLU A 206 -29.48 21.52 -6.51
CA GLU A 206 -28.65 22.63 -7.01
C GLU A 206 -29.04 22.96 -8.46
N GLY A 207 -30.19 23.60 -8.61
CA GLY A 207 -30.66 24.08 -9.90
C GLY A 207 -29.98 25.40 -10.30
N GLY A 208 -29.47 25.45 -11.55
CA GLY A 208 -29.43 26.69 -12.31
C GLY A 208 -28.12 27.08 -12.99
N HIS A 209 -27.57 26.23 -13.87
CA HIS A 209 -27.13 26.70 -15.19
C HIS A 209 -26.91 25.50 -16.12
N GLU A 210 -27.83 25.34 -17.07
CA GLU A 210 -27.62 24.53 -18.26
C GLU A 210 -26.54 25.22 -19.10
N ASP A 211 -25.43 24.52 -19.34
CA ASP A 211 -24.74 24.61 -20.62
C ASP A 211 -24.32 23.19 -21.01
N GLY A 212 -24.81 22.77 -22.17
CA GLY A 212 -24.69 21.41 -22.66
C GLY A 212 -23.24 20.99 -22.85
N HIS A 213 -22.79 20.02 -22.05
CA HIS A 213 -21.59 19.25 -22.35
C HIS A 213 -21.92 17.76 -22.21
N LYS A 214 -21.84 17.03 -23.33
CA LYS A 214 -21.88 15.57 -23.35
C LYS A 214 -20.85 15.01 -22.35
N PRO A 215 -21.09 13.85 -21.72
CA PRO A 215 -20.05 13.18 -20.96
C PRO A 215 -18.93 12.75 -21.91
N SER A 216 -17.86 13.55 -21.91
CA SER A 216 -16.55 13.15 -22.42
C SER A 216 -16.03 12.06 -21.49
N ASN A 217 -15.63 10.91 -22.05
CA ASN A 217 -14.86 9.90 -21.34
C ASN A 217 -13.67 10.59 -20.66
N GLY A 218 -13.67 10.59 -19.32
CA GLY A 218 -12.58 11.15 -18.53
C GLY A 218 -11.24 10.50 -18.93
N PRO A 219 -10.14 11.27 -18.89
CA PRO A 219 -8.88 10.84 -19.48
C PRO A 219 -8.34 9.63 -18.71
N ALA A 220 -7.91 8.62 -19.46
CA ALA A 220 -6.99 7.62 -18.94
C ALA A 220 -5.78 8.34 -18.30
N PRO A 221 -5.22 7.83 -17.19
CA PRO A 221 -4.02 8.39 -16.60
C PRO A 221 -2.91 8.49 -17.66
N PRO A 222 -2.08 9.54 -17.65
CA PRO A 222 -1.11 9.77 -18.71
C PRO A 222 -0.14 8.60 -18.82
N ALA A 223 -0.11 7.97 -20.01
CA ALA A 223 0.88 6.96 -20.33
C ALA A 223 2.29 7.56 -20.19
N THR A 224 3.10 6.98 -19.31
CA THR A 224 4.51 7.32 -19.18
C THR A 224 5.22 7.14 -20.53
N PRO A 225 5.97 8.14 -21.02
CA PRO A 225 6.65 8.02 -22.30
C PRO A 225 7.72 6.94 -22.22
N LYS A 226 7.62 5.93 -23.10
CA LYS A 226 8.66 4.93 -23.33
C LYS A 226 9.95 5.67 -23.69
N SER A 227 10.98 5.53 -22.86
CA SER A 227 12.32 6.03 -23.14
C SER A 227 12.91 5.28 -24.33
N THR A 228 12.74 5.83 -25.53
CA THR A 228 13.44 5.37 -26.73
C THR A 228 14.89 5.82 -26.63
N ARG A 229 15.76 4.97 -26.09
CA ARG A 229 17.22 5.16 -26.21
C ARG A 229 17.64 4.80 -27.62
N GLN A 230 17.49 5.75 -28.55
CA GLN A 230 18.01 5.62 -29.92
C GLN A 230 19.51 5.93 -29.95
N GLN A 231 20.21 5.07 -30.67
CA GLN A 231 21.65 4.99 -30.82
C GLN A 231 22.25 6.27 -31.44
N ALA A 232 23.29 6.82 -30.81
CA ALA A 232 24.25 7.67 -31.49
C ALA A 232 25.49 6.83 -31.83
N LYS A 233 25.54 6.32 -33.06
CA LYS A 233 26.78 5.98 -33.78
C LYS A 233 26.94 7.00 -34.89
N ARG A 234 28.04 7.76 -34.85
CA ARG A 234 28.75 8.54 -35.90
C ARG A 234 29.67 9.48 -35.10
N GLY A 235 30.98 9.53 -35.20
CA GLY A 235 31.95 9.02 -36.17
C GLY A 235 33.09 10.03 -36.09
N SER A 236 34.21 9.66 -35.45
CA SER A 236 35.43 10.48 -35.46
C SER A 236 36.38 9.89 -36.50
N GLN A 237 36.70 10.74 -37.46
CA GLN A 237 38.01 10.74 -38.12
C GLN A 237 39.11 10.99 -37.08
#